data_AF-A0A2E9MAG0-F1
#
_entry.id   AF-A0A2E9MAG0-F1
#
_cell.length_a   1.000
_cell.length_b   1.000
_cell.length_c   1.000
_cell.angle_alpha   90.00
_cell.angle_beta   90.00
_cell.angle_gamma   90.00
#
_symmetry.space_group_name_H-M   'P 1'
#
loop_
_entity.id
_entity.type
_entity.pdbx_description
1 polymer ?
#
loop_
_entity_poly.entity_id
_entity_poly.type
_entity_poly.pdbx_seq_one_letter_code
_entity_poly.pdbx_strand_id
1 'polypeptide(L)'
;HHLRNNIGDPACLVLLLGHAAEHTLARRLMDGATTVKIFGEEHRVRCQVKSMDHFSGHADQNELLEHVGFNPPEKLERVFLVHGERGPATQLQAALQANGCRQVAIPEPGQIFEL
;
A
#
# COMPACT_ATOMS: atom_id res chain seq x y z
N HIS A 1 24.41 -4.08 -2.71
CA HIS A 1 24.48 -4.65 -1.35
C HIS A 1 24.59 -3.57 -0.26
N HIS A 2 23.75 -2.52 -0.29
CA HIS A 2 23.84 -1.42 0.70
C HIS A 2 23.16 -1.79 2.03
N LEU A 3 21.92 -2.30 1.98
CA LEU A 3 21.19 -2.66 3.20
C LEU A 3 21.93 -3.68 4.06
N ARG A 4 22.35 -4.81 3.47
CA ARG A 4 23.10 -5.88 4.17
C ARG A 4 24.31 -5.34 4.94
N ASN A 5 25.07 -4.44 4.32
CA ASN A 5 26.32 -3.95 4.88
C ASN A 5 26.12 -2.88 5.97
N ASN A 6 24.98 -2.19 5.99
CA ASN A 6 24.73 -1.04 6.87
C ASN A 6 23.66 -1.28 7.95
N ILE A 7 22.86 -2.34 7.83
CA ILE A 7 21.72 -2.59 8.74
C ILE A 7 22.13 -2.81 10.21
N GLY A 8 23.36 -3.28 10.42
CA GLY A 8 23.95 -3.49 11.74
C GLY A 8 24.70 -2.27 12.31
N ASP A 9 24.80 -1.18 11.56
CA ASP A 9 25.50 0.04 11.98
C ASP A 9 24.51 1.06 12.59
N PRO A 10 24.62 1.39 13.89
CA PRO A 10 23.75 2.38 14.52
C PRO A 10 23.93 3.83 14.00
N ALA A 11 25.04 4.12 13.30
CA ALA A 11 25.26 5.41 12.66
C ALA A 11 24.47 5.56 11.33
N CYS A 12 23.90 4.47 10.82
CA CYS A 12 23.17 4.47 9.57
C CYS A 12 21.66 4.70 9.76
N LEU A 13 21.02 5.23 8.72
CA LEU A 13 19.57 5.35 8.57
C LEU A 13 19.12 4.61 7.30
N VAL A 14 18.13 3.75 7.45
CA VAL A 14 17.34 3.21 6.33
C VAL A 14 16.03 3.99 6.27
N LEU A 15 15.88 4.80 5.23
CA LEU A 15 14.64 5.52 4.94
C LEU A 15 13.85 4.74 3.89
N LEU A 16 12.66 4.29 4.26
CA LEU A 16 11.72 3.59 3.39
C LEU A 16 10.67 4.59 2.89
N LEU A 17 10.48 4.62 1.57
CA LEU A 17 9.55 5.54 0.93
C LEU A 17 8.35 4.77 0.37
N GLY A 18 7.15 5.20 0.74
CA GLY A 18 5.89 4.62 0.28
C GLY A 18 5.53 3.27 0.89
N HIS A 19 4.58 2.58 0.26
CA HIS A 19 4.02 1.32 0.75
C HIS A 19 4.97 0.15 0.55
N ALA A 20 5.02 -0.74 1.55
CA ALA A 20 5.68 -2.03 1.44
C ALA A 20 4.64 -3.14 1.59
N ALA A 21 4.47 -3.94 0.53
CA ALA A 21 3.56 -5.07 0.53
C ALA A 21 3.88 -6.07 1.65
N GLU A 22 2.84 -6.77 2.11
CA GLU A 22 2.98 -7.82 3.12
C GLU A 22 4.04 -8.86 2.74
N HIS A 23 4.70 -9.40 3.76
CA HIS A 23 5.78 -10.39 3.65
C HIS A 23 7.09 -9.92 2.99
N THR A 24 7.19 -8.67 2.53
CA THR A 24 8.45 -8.11 2.02
C THR A 24 9.43 -7.78 3.15
N LEU A 25 10.72 -7.69 2.81
CA LEU A 25 11.76 -7.24 3.75
C LEU A 25 11.50 -5.80 4.23
N ALA A 26 11.09 -4.91 3.32
CA ALA A 26 10.76 -3.53 3.64
C ALA A 26 9.62 -3.47 4.67
N ARG A 27 8.56 -4.26 4.50
CA ARG A 27 7.44 -4.33 5.46
C ARG A 27 7.91 -4.75 6.85
N ARG A 28 8.71 -5.81 6.94
CA ARG A 28 9.28 -6.26 8.24
C ARG A 28 10.10 -5.17 8.93
N LEU A 29 10.84 -4.38 8.15
CA LEU A 29 11.62 -3.26 8.70
C LEU A 29 10.72 -2.12 9.18
N MET A 30 9.66 -1.80 8.44
CA MET A 30 8.65 -0.80 8.87
C MET A 30 7.92 -1.25 10.14
N ASP A 31 7.65 -2.55 10.27
CA ASP A 31 7.02 -3.15 11.46
C ASP A 31 7.96 -3.21 12.69
N GLY A 32 9.22 -2.76 12.55
CA GLY A 32 10.19 -2.68 13.66
C GLY A 32 10.88 -4.00 13.98
N ALA A 33 11.01 -4.93 13.02
CA ALA A 33 11.74 -6.17 13.23
C ALA A 33 13.18 -5.90 13.70
N THR A 34 13.56 -6.51 14.83
CA THR A 34 14.91 -6.36 15.41
C THR A 34 15.93 -7.30 14.75
N THR A 35 15.44 -8.28 13.98
CA THR A 35 16.25 -9.22 13.19
C THR A 35 15.54 -9.48 11.86
N VAL A 36 16.29 -9.48 10.76
CA VAL A 36 15.76 -9.75 9.41
C VAL A 36 16.69 -10.67 8.62
N LYS A 37 16.14 -11.34 7.61
CA LYS A 37 16.89 -12.21 6.71
C LYS A 37 17.19 -11.49 5.41
N ILE A 38 18.47 -11.41 5.04
CA ILE A 38 18.94 -10.79 3.79
C ILE A 38 19.81 -11.81 3.06
N PHE A 39 19.43 -12.20 1.85
CA PHE A 39 20.14 -13.20 1.04
C PHE A 39 20.41 -14.55 1.74
N GLY A 40 19.51 -14.98 2.63
CA GLY A 40 19.71 -16.25 3.34
C GLY A 40 20.31 -16.10 4.74
N GLU A 41 20.89 -14.95 5.06
CA GLU A 41 21.62 -14.69 6.30
C GLU A 41 20.79 -13.83 7.26
N GLU A 42 20.89 -14.11 8.56
CA GLU A 42 20.24 -13.30 9.59
C GLU A 42 21.10 -12.09 9.97
N HIS A 43 20.46 -10.93 10.05
CA HIS A 43 21.09 -9.68 10.44
C HIS A 43 20.29 -9.01 11.56
N ARG A 44 20.99 -8.58 12.62
CA ARG A 44 20.39 -7.74 13.66
C ARG A 44 20.23 -6.32 13.14
N VAL A 45 19.04 -5.77 13.28
CA VAL A 45 18.73 -4.38 12.93
C VAL A 45 19.19 -3.48 14.06
N ARG A 46 20.22 -2.68 13.78
CA ARG A 46 20.80 -1.71 14.73
C ARG A 46 20.77 -0.28 14.20
N CYS A 47 20.68 -0.12 12.89
CA CYS A 47 20.48 1.17 12.26
C CYS A 47 19.10 1.74 12.61
N GLN A 48 18.94 3.04 12.42
CA GLN A 48 17.63 3.66 12.48
C GLN A 48 16.82 3.25 11.24
N VAL A 49 15.53 3.01 11.42
CA VAL A 49 14.58 2.78 10.32
C VAL A 49 13.47 3.82 10.43
N LYS A 50 13.22 4.53 9.33
CA LYS A 50 12.14 5.52 9.22
C LYS A 50 11.35 5.27 7.94
N SER A 51 10.06 5.58 7.97
CA SER A 51 9.19 5.57 6.79
C SER A 51 8.67 6.96 6.47
N MET A 52 8.44 7.24 5.19
CA MET A 52 7.78 8.45 4.73
C MET A 52 6.86 8.13 3.55
N ASP A 53 5.59 8.49 3.67
CA ASP A 53 4.55 8.09 2.71
C ASP A 53 4.35 9.09 1.57
N HIS A 54 4.95 10.30 1.68
CA HIS A 54 4.70 11.44 0.79
C HIS A 54 5.33 11.30 -0.61
N PHE A 55 6.09 10.23 -0.86
CA PHE A 55 6.77 9.98 -2.14
C PHE A 55 6.29 8.70 -2.83
N SER A 56 5.16 8.12 -2.40
CA SER A 56 4.64 6.88 -2.99
C SER A 56 4.20 7.05 -4.45
N GLY A 57 3.81 8.26 -4.86
CA GLY A 57 3.21 8.55 -6.16
C GLY A 57 1.81 7.97 -6.34
N HIS A 58 1.25 7.31 -5.32
CA HIS A 58 -0.10 6.78 -5.32
C HIS A 58 -1.06 7.76 -4.66
N ALA A 59 -2.22 7.93 -5.30
CA ALA A 59 -3.29 8.73 -4.74
C ALA A 59 -3.75 8.18 -3.39
N ASP A 60 -3.91 9.05 -2.41
CA ASP A 60 -4.56 8.70 -1.15
C ASP A 60 -6.08 8.51 -1.32
N GLN A 61 -6.77 8.14 -0.24
CA GLN A 61 -8.22 7.92 -0.29
C GLN A 61 -9.00 9.15 -0.75
N ASN A 62 -8.61 10.35 -0.31
CA ASN A 62 -9.30 11.59 -0.65
C ASN A 62 -9.05 11.96 -2.10
N GLU A 63 -7.81 11.80 -2.57
CA GLU A 63 -7.46 12.02 -3.98
C GLU A 63 -8.20 11.04 -4.90
N LEU A 64 -8.39 9.78 -4.49
CA LEU A 64 -9.20 8.81 -5.24
C LEU A 64 -10.69 9.18 -5.27
N LEU A 65 -11.25 9.65 -4.15
CA LEU A 65 -12.64 10.12 -4.10
C LEU A 65 -12.85 11.37 -4.96
N GLU A 66 -11.92 12.32 -4.91
CA GLU A 66 -11.91 13.50 -5.77
C GLU A 66 -11.82 13.10 -7.25
N HIS A 67 -10.96 12.14 -7.57
CA HIS A 67 -10.82 11.64 -8.93
C HIS A 67 -12.11 11.04 -9.48
N VAL A 68 -12.82 10.24 -8.68
CA VAL A 68 -14.13 9.70 -9.07
C VAL A 68 -15.17 10.82 -9.22
N GLY A 69 -15.09 11.85 -8.37
CA GLY A 69 -15.97 13.03 -8.40
C GLY A 69 -15.86 13.91 -9.64
N PHE A 70 -14.84 13.74 -10.50
CA PHE A 70 -14.80 14.44 -11.80
C PHE A 70 -15.96 14.06 -12.72
N ASN A 71 -16.58 12.89 -12.51
CA ASN A 71 -17.85 12.53 -13.11
C ASN A 71 -18.92 12.48 -12.01
N PRO A 72 -20.20 12.81 -12.31
CA PRO A 72 -21.28 12.63 -11.34
C PRO A 72 -21.30 11.17 -10.87
N PRO A 73 -21.04 10.87 -9.58
CA PRO A 73 -20.88 9.48 -9.11
C PRO A 73 -22.10 8.60 -9.38
N GLU A 74 -23.29 9.21 -9.36
CA GLU A 74 -24.58 8.58 -9.63
C GLU A 74 -24.75 8.10 -11.08
N LYS A 75 -23.96 8.65 -12.02
CA LYS A 75 -23.96 8.27 -13.43
C LYS A 75 -22.99 7.13 -13.74
N LEU A 76 -22.09 6.80 -12.81
CA LEU A 76 -21.18 5.67 -12.98
C LEU A 76 -21.98 4.38 -12.80
N GLU A 77 -22.09 3.61 -13.87
CA GLU A 77 -22.82 2.33 -13.84
C GLU A 77 -22.14 1.31 -12.93
N ARG A 78 -20.80 1.28 -12.94
CA ARG A 78 -19.99 0.40 -12.10
C ARG A 78 -18.56 0.92 -11.91
N VAL A 79 -18.03 0.73 -10.70
CA VAL A 79 -16.62 1.00 -10.34
C VAL A 79 -15.97 -0.31 -9.89
N PHE A 80 -14.75 -0.57 -10.35
CA PHE A 80 -13.98 -1.75 -9.96
C PHE A 80 -12.72 -1.34 -9.21
N LEU A 81 -12.57 -1.83 -7.98
CA LEU A 81 -11.39 -1.61 -7.16
C LEU A 81 -10.41 -2.76 -7.36
N VAL A 82 -9.28 -2.46 -7.98
CA VAL A 82 -8.21 -3.40 -8.31
C VAL A 82 -6.88 -2.90 -7.77
N HIS A 83 -5.83 -3.74 -7.81
CA HIS A 83 -4.47 -3.38 -7.38
C HIS A 83 -4.40 -2.75 -5.97
N GLY A 84 -5.03 -3.40 -4.99
CA GLY A 84 -4.99 -2.99 -3.60
C GLY A 84 -5.22 -4.17 -2.66
N GLU A 85 -4.87 -3.97 -1.40
CA GLU A 85 -5.17 -4.95 -0.35
C GLU A 85 -6.67 -4.93 -0.04
N ARG A 86 -7.21 -6.10 0.35
CA ARG A 86 -8.66 -6.27 0.55
C ARG A 86 -9.23 -5.33 1.62
N GLY A 87 -8.51 -5.11 2.72
CA GLY A 87 -8.93 -4.23 3.81
C GLY A 87 -9.13 -2.78 3.33
N PRO A 88 -8.07 -2.12 2.83
CA PRO A 88 -8.16 -0.78 2.23
C PRO A 88 -9.19 -0.68 1.09
N ALA A 89 -9.25 -1.69 0.21
CA ALA A 89 -10.24 -1.71 -0.87
C ALA A 89 -11.69 -1.74 -0.34
N THR A 90 -11.96 -2.49 0.73
CA THR A 90 -13.29 -2.52 1.38
C THR A 90 -13.64 -1.17 2.00
N GLN A 91 -12.67 -0.48 2.60
CA GLN A 91 -12.88 0.87 3.14
C GLN A 91 -13.17 1.89 2.03
N LEU A 92 -12.41 1.84 0.94
CA LEU A 92 -12.63 2.69 -0.22
C LEU A 92 -13.98 2.40 -0.90
N GLN A 93 -14.40 1.13 -0.98
CA GLN A 93 -15.71 0.74 -1.49
C GLN A 93 -16.84 1.44 -0.72
N ALA A 94 -16.80 1.38 0.62
CA ALA A 94 -17.79 2.03 1.46
C ALA A 94 -17.79 3.55 1.28
N ALA A 95 -16.60 4.16 1.18
CA ALA A 95 -16.46 5.60 0.95
C ALA A 95 -17.04 6.05 -0.41
N LEU A 96 -16.80 5.28 -1.48
CA LEU A 96 -17.35 5.56 -2.81
C LEU A 96 -18.87 5.41 -2.84
N GLN A 97 -19.40 4.40 -2.16
CA GLN A 97 -20.85 4.21 -2.03
C GLN A 97 -21.51 5.36 -1.27
N ALA A 98 -20.88 5.83 -0.19
CA ALA A 98 -21.35 7.00 0.55
C ALA A 98 -21.31 8.30 -0.30
N ASN A 99 -20.42 8.37 -1.29
CA ASN A 99 -20.31 9.47 -2.25
C ASN A 99 -21.20 9.31 -3.51
N GLY A 100 -22.09 8.31 -3.55
CA GLY A 100 -23.11 8.17 -4.58
C GLY A 100 -22.82 7.13 -5.68
N CYS A 101 -21.67 6.45 -5.65
CA CYS A 101 -21.41 5.32 -6.55
C CYS A 101 -22.26 4.11 -6.16
N ARG A 102 -23.25 3.75 -6.99
CA ARG A 102 -24.22 2.69 -6.65
C ARG A 102 -23.64 1.28 -6.73
N GLN A 103 -22.79 1.01 -7.71
CA GLN A 103 -22.15 -0.30 -7.89
C GLN A 103 -20.64 -0.15 -7.80
N VAL A 104 -20.06 -0.68 -6.71
CA VAL A 104 -18.61 -0.73 -6.51
C VAL A 104 -18.24 -2.17 -6.19
N ALA A 105 -17.40 -2.78 -7.03
CA ALA A 105 -16.97 -4.17 -6.89
C ALA A 105 -15.48 -4.26 -6.58
N ILE A 106 -15.10 -5.26 -5.78
CA ILE A 106 -13.70 -5.65 -5.53
C ILE A 106 -13.53 -7.03 -6.18
N PRO A 107 -13.02 -7.12 -7.42
CA PRO A 107 -12.93 -8.39 -8.14
C PRO A 107 -12.00 -9.40 -7.47
N GLU A 108 -12.38 -10.67 -7.52
CA GLU A 108 -11.46 -11.77 -7.23
C GLU A 108 -10.58 -12.10 -8.46
N PRO A 109 -9.36 -12.64 -8.26
CA PRO A 109 -8.54 -13.11 -9.37
C PRO A 109 -9.30 -14.10 -10.27
N GLY A 110 -9.40 -13.78 -11.57
CA GLY A 110 -10.10 -14.60 -12.56
C GLY A 110 -11.61 -14.39 -12.62
N GLN A 111 -12.19 -13.48 -11.84
CA GLN A 111 -13.60 -13.13 -11.94
C GLN A 111 -13.90 -12.36 -13.25
N ILE A 112 -15.01 -12.73 -13.90
CA ILE A 112 -15.46 -12.14 -15.17
C ILE A 112 -16.73 -11.32 -14.90
N PHE A 113 -16.84 -10.17 -15.56
CA PHE A 113 -18.01 -9.30 -15.51
C PHE A 113 -18.50 -9.02 -16.92
N GLU A 114 -19.83 -9.06 -17.10
CA GLU A 114 -20.49 -8.43 -18.24
C GLU A 114 -20.76 -6.96 -17.89
N LEU A 115 -20.47 -6.09 -18.85
CA LEU A 115 -20.61 -4.63 -18.75
C LEU A 115 -21.88 -4.18 -19.47
#